data_AF-A0A497P6L2-F1
#
_entry.id   AF-A0A497P6L2-F1
#
_cell.length_a   1.000
_cell.length_b   1.000
_cell.length_c   1.000
_cell.angle_alpha   90.00
_cell.angle_beta   90.00
_cell.angle_gamma   90.00
#
_symmetry.space_group_name_H-M   'P 1'
#
loop_
_entity.id
_entity.type
_entity.pdbx_description
1 polymer ?
#
loop_
_entity_poly.entity_id
_entity_poly.type
_entity_poly.pdbx_seq_one_letter_code
_entity_poly.pdbx_strand_id
1 'polypeptide(L)'
;MRIVMKFGGTSVSSTKGIKKFVEIVKKSVLDGNEVIVVISAMAGVTNKLFDAISKITFSNQSFVSDFIGELNDIHIEFARKIIRDKNLYQNIHNEIERLIGIWGRVLTSISYIKEVTPRSQDYIVSFGEKLSSSIICTVL
;
A
#
# COMPACT_ATOMS: atom_id res chain seq x y z
N MET A 1 14.22 -2.86 25.49
CA MET A 1 14.36 -4.15 24.74
C MET A 1 14.15 -3.88 23.26
N ARG A 2 14.56 -4.77 22.35
CA ARG A 2 14.20 -4.67 20.92
C ARG A 2 12.91 -5.43 20.65
N ILE A 3 11.92 -4.77 20.07
CA ILE A 3 10.58 -5.33 19.84
C ILE A 3 10.21 -5.19 18.37
N VAL A 4 9.71 -6.26 17.78
CA VAL A 4 9.10 -6.25 16.44
C VAL A 4 7.58 -6.31 16.60
N MET A 5 6.88 -5.29 16.10
CA MET A 5 5.43 -5.20 16.12
C MET A 5 4.85 -5.37 14.72
N LYS A 6 4.10 -6.46 14.50
CA LYS A 6 3.44 -6.73 13.22
C LYS A 6 1.97 -6.33 13.27
N PHE A 7 1.53 -5.57 12.26
CA PHE A 7 0.15 -5.16 12.08
C PHE A 7 -0.42 -5.72 10.76
N GLY A 8 -1.59 -6.33 10.83
CA GLY A 8 -2.30 -6.84 9.64
C GLY A 8 -3.07 -5.74 8.91
N GLY A 9 -3.50 -6.02 7.68
CA GLY A 9 -4.17 -5.04 6.82
C GLY A 9 -5.44 -4.44 7.43
N THR A 10 -6.22 -5.22 8.19
CA THR A 10 -7.43 -4.73 8.89
C THR A 10 -7.10 -3.80 10.06
N SER A 11 -5.92 -3.95 10.68
CA SER A 11 -5.47 -3.11 11.78
C SER A 11 -5.12 -1.70 11.31
N VAL A 12 -4.75 -1.54 10.03
CA VAL A 12 -4.26 -0.28 9.46
C VAL A 12 -5.12 0.26 8.32
N SER A 13 -6.31 -0.29 8.07
CA SER A 13 -7.20 0.13 6.97
C SER A 13 -8.30 1.11 7.37
N SER A 14 -8.33 1.58 8.61
CA SER A 14 -9.33 2.54 9.10
C SER A 14 -8.72 3.58 10.01
N THR A 15 -9.31 4.78 10.07
CA THR A 15 -8.85 5.85 10.96
C THR A 15 -8.83 5.43 12.44
N LYS A 16 -9.81 4.61 12.87
CA LYS A 16 -9.85 4.02 14.22
C LYS A 16 -8.70 3.03 14.43
N GLY A 17 -8.44 2.17 13.44
CA GLY A 17 -7.31 1.24 13.44
C GLY A 17 -5.98 1.97 13.57
N ILE A 18 -5.80 3.04 12.78
CA ILE A 18 -4.60 3.90 12.83
C ILE A 18 -4.38 4.53 14.20
N LYS A 19 -5.43 5.10 14.81
CA LYS A 19 -5.30 5.66 16.16
C LYS A 19 -4.78 4.62 17.17
N LYS A 20 -5.36 3.42 17.13
CA LYS A 20 -4.95 2.32 18.02
C LYS A 20 -3.53 1.83 17.71
N PHE A 21 -3.17 1.72 16.44
CA PHE A 21 -1.82 1.40 15.99
C PHE A 21 -0.79 2.39 16.56
N VAL A 22 -1.03 3.69 16.37
CA VAL A 22 -0.13 4.76 16.87
C VAL A 22 -0.01 4.71 18.39
N GLU A 23 -1.13 4.52 19.09
CA GLU A 23 -1.13 4.39 20.56
C GLU A 23 -0.26 3.22 21.05
N ILE A 24 -0.41 2.04 20.43
CA ILE A 24 0.36 0.83 20.79
C ILE A 24 1.86 1.05 20.57
N VAL A 25 2.24 1.59 19.40
CA VAL A 25 3.65 1.82 19.06
C VAL A 25 4.25 2.89 19.99
N LYS A 26 3.56 4.02 20.19
CA LYS A 26 4.04 5.10 21.07
C LYS A 26 4.21 4.63 22.50
N LYS A 27 3.27 3.85 23.03
CA LYS A 27 3.38 3.29 24.37
C LYS A 27 4.66 2.46 24.53
N SER A 28 4.94 1.55 23.58
CA SER A 28 6.13 0.71 23.68
C SER A 28 7.44 1.48 23.59
N VAL A 29 7.49 2.54 22.77
CA VAL A 29 8.64 3.45 22.71
C VAL A 29 8.81 4.21 24.03
N LEU A 30 7.72 4.71 24.62
CA LEU A 30 7.73 5.39 25.92
C LEU A 30 8.17 4.48 27.07
N ASP A 31 7.87 3.18 26.97
CA ASP A 31 8.35 2.15 27.90
C ASP A 31 9.86 1.83 27.71
N GLY A 32 10.58 2.57 26.87
CA GLY A 32 12.03 2.43 26.66
C GLY A 32 12.43 1.33 25.68
N ASN A 33 11.54 0.92 24.77
CA ASN A 33 11.85 -0.10 23.77
C ASN A 33 12.28 0.49 22.42
N GLU A 34 13.22 -0.20 21.77
CA GLU A 34 13.55 0.01 20.37
C GLU A 34 12.55 -0.79 19.52
N VAL A 35 11.70 -0.11 18.75
CA VAL A 35 10.56 -0.74 18.05
C VAL A 35 10.79 -0.77 16.53
N ILE A 36 10.66 -1.97 15.94
CA ILE A 36 10.52 -2.16 14.49
C ILE A 36 9.05 -2.46 14.19
N VAL A 37 8.48 -1.76 13.22
CA VAL A 37 7.10 -1.96 12.78
C VAL A 37 7.07 -2.71 11.46
N VAL A 38 6.25 -3.77 11.39
CA VAL A 38 6.01 -4.56 10.17
C VAL A 38 4.54 -4.42 9.77
N ILE A 39 4.29 -4.03 8.52
CA ILE A 39 2.95 -3.66 8.04
C ILE A 39 2.60 -4.50 6.81
N SER A 40 1.44 -5.13 6.82
CA SER A 40 0.84 -5.76 5.64
C SER A 40 0.15 -4.74 4.73
N ALA A 41 -0.14 -5.11 3.49
CA ALA A 41 -1.02 -4.30 2.63
C ALA A 41 -2.36 -3.95 3.32
N MET A 42 -2.97 -2.83 2.95
CA MET A 42 -4.33 -2.47 3.37
C MET A 42 -5.32 -3.60 3.05
N ALA A 43 -6.32 -3.77 3.92
CA ALA A 43 -7.31 -4.85 3.80
C ALA A 43 -7.91 -4.95 2.39
N GLY A 44 -7.84 -6.13 1.79
CA GLY A 44 -8.38 -6.42 0.46
C GLY A 44 -7.49 -6.04 -0.72
N VAL A 45 -6.43 -5.24 -0.53
CA VAL A 45 -5.54 -4.80 -1.63
C VAL A 45 -4.80 -5.99 -2.25
N THR A 46 -4.23 -6.88 -1.44
CA THR A 46 -3.53 -8.08 -1.93
C THR A 46 -4.44 -8.95 -2.80
N ASN A 47 -5.70 -9.16 -2.37
CA ASN A 47 -6.67 -9.94 -3.14
C ASN A 47 -7.00 -9.25 -4.48
N LYS A 48 -7.24 -7.92 -4.46
CA LYS A 48 -7.46 -7.14 -5.69
C LYS A 48 -6.28 -7.26 -6.66
N LEU A 49 -5.04 -7.24 -6.15
CA LEU A 49 -3.84 -7.43 -6.96
C LEU A 49 -3.83 -8.80 -7.64
N PHE A 50 -4.09 -9.88 -6.90
CA PHE A 50 -4.18 -11.23 -7.49
C PHE A 50 -5.32 -11.35 -8.50
N ASP A 51 -6.49 -10.79 -8.20
CA ASP A 51 -7.64 -10.80 -9.11
C ASP A 51 -7.32 -10.08 -10.42
N ALA A 52 -6.64 -8.92 -10.35
CA ALA A 52 -6.23 -8.18 -11.54
C ALA A 52 -5.18 -8.95 -12.35
N ILE A 53 -4.19 -9.59 -11.71
CA ILE A 53 -3.19 -10.43 -12.36
C ILE A 53 -3.86 -11.58 -13.15
N SER A 54 -4.90 -12.20 -12.60
CA SER A 54 -5.62 -13.28 -13.28
C SER A 54 -6.37 -12.83 -14.54
N LYS A 55 -6.71 -11.54 -14.62
CA LYS A 55 -7.51 -10.94 -15.70
C LYS A 55 -6.67 -10.19 -16.73
N ILE A 56 -5.52 -9.66 -16.33
CA ILE A 56 -4.77 -8.69 -17.13
C ILE A 56 -4.29 -9.24 -18.47
N THR A 57 -3.99 -10.54 -18.53
CA THR A 57 -3.61 -11.23 -19.76
C THR A 57 -4.76 -11.23 -20.77
N PHE A 58 -6.01 -11.42 -20.35
CA PHE A 58 -7.15 -11.47 -21.28
C PHE A 58 -7.90 -10.14 -21.44
N SER A 59 -7.47 -9.10 -20.74
CA SER A 59 -8.16 -7.81 -20.71
C SER A 59 -7.62 -6.79 -21.72
N ASN A 60 -8.39 -5.72 -21.93
CA ASN A 60 -8.01 -4.56 -22.74
C ASN A 60 -7.26 -3.51 -21.91
N GLN A 61 -6.75 -2.46 -22.56
CA GLN A 61 -6.02 -1.39 -21.87
C GLN A 61 -6.90 -0.54 -20.93
N SER A 62 -8.21 -0.47 -21.19
CA SER A 62 -9.15 0.22 -20.28
C SER A 62 -9.12 -0.43 -18.90
N PHE A 63 -9.26 -1.75 -18.82
CA PHE A 63 -9.23 -2.48 -17.56
C PHE A 63 -7.97 -2.18 -16.74
N VAL A 64 -6.81 -2.11 -17.40
CA VAL A 64 -5.53 -1.82 -16.74
C VAL A 64 -5.52 -0.39 -16.20
N SER A 65 -5.93 0.57 -17.01
CA SER A 65 -6.03 1.98 -16.61
C SER A 65 -7.01 2.17 -15.45
N ASP A 66 -8.17 1.53 -15.53
CA ASP A 66 -9.22 1.60 -14.51
C ASP A 66 -8.74 1.01 -13.18
N PHE A 67 -8.03 -0.12 -13.23
CA PHE A 67 -7.47 -0.76 -12.03
C PHE A 67 -6.33 0.07 -11.41
N ILE A 68 -5.50 0.72 -12.24
CA ILE A 68 -4.48 1.65 -11.77
C ILE A 68 -5.12 2.83 -11.05
N GLY A 69 -6.18 3.41 -11.63
CA GLY A 69 -6.97 4.47 -11.00
C GLY A 69 -7.56 4.04 -9.67
N GLU A 70 -8.22 2.87 -9.62
CA GLU A 70 -8.84 2.34 -8.40
C GLU A 70 -7.82 2.20 -7.27
N LEU A 71 -6.65 1.60 -7.53
CA LEU A 71 -5.62 1.49 -6.49
C LEU A 71 -5.08 2.85 -6.07
N ASN A 72 -4.86 3.78 -7.00
CA ASN A 72 -4.41 5.12 -6.66
C ASN A 72 -5.41 5.80 -5.71
N ASP A 73 -6.69 5.79 -6.06
CA ASP A 73 -7.75 6.44 -5.31
C ASP A 73 -7.89 5.87 -3.89
N ILE A 74 -7.86 4.54 -3.74
CA ILE A 74 -7.88 3.89 -2.42
C ILE A 74 -6.78 4.44 -1.50
N HIS A 75 -5.56 4.57 -2.02
CA HIS A 75 -4.41 4.99 -1.21
C HIS A 75 -4.39 6.50 -0.98
N ILE A 76 -4.72 7.32 -1.99
CA ILE A 76 -4.81 8.78 -1.86
C ILE A 76 -5.92 9.17 -0.89
N GLU A 77 -7.11 8.57 -1.01
CA GLU A 77 -8.20 8.81 -0.06
C GLU A 77 -7.81 8.45 1.36
N PHE A 78 -7.11 7.32 1.53
CA PHE A 78 -6.69 6.88 2.85
C PHE A 78 -5.64 7.83 3.46
N ALA A 79 -4.63 8.23 2.68
CA ALA A 79 -3.64 9.22 3.09
C ALA A 79 -4.32 10.54 3.50
N ARG A 80 -5.29 11.02 2.71
CA ARG A 80 -6.05 12.25 2.99
C ARG A 80 -6.84 12.17 4.31
N LYS A 81 -7.35 10.98 4.66
CA LYS A 81 -8.12 10.76 5.90
C LYS A 81 -7.25 10.77 7.15
N ILE A 82 -5.95 10.43 7.04
CA ILE A 82 -5.07 10.23 8.21
C ILE A 82 -4.01 11.33 8.38
N ILE A 83 -3.59 12.00 7.30
CA ILE A 83 -2.54 13.02 7.33
C ILE A 83 -3.17 14.41 7.38
N ARG A 84 -2.88 15.17 8.44
CA ARG A 84 -3.37 16.56 8.61
C ARG A 84 -2.39 17.62 8.11
N ASP A 85 -1.09 17.33 8.18
CA ASP A 85 -0.05 18.24 7.72
C ASP A 85 -0.05 18.29 6.19
N LYS A 86 -0.19 19.48 5.61
CA LYS A 86 -0.30 19.68 4.16
C LYS A 86 0.99 19.35 3.42
N ASN A 87 2.15 19.70 3.99
CA ASN A 87 3.44 19.45 3.37
C ASN A 87 3.75 17.95 3.36
N LEU A 88 3.50 17.29 4.50
CA LEU A 88 3.65 15.84 4.62
C LEU A 88 2.69 15.09 3.69
N TYR A 89 1.43 15.53 3.61
CA TYR A 89 0.46 14.96 2.68
C TYR A 89 0.93 15.11 1.23
N GLN A 90 1.43 16.28 0.83
CA GLN A 90 1.93 16.49 -0.53
C GLN A 90 3.12 15.58 -0.85
N ASN A 91 4.05 15.41 0.10
CA ASN A 91 5.18 14.51 -0.07
C ASN A 91 4.73 13.05 -0.27
N ILE A 92 3.78 12.59 0.54
CA ILE A 92 3.23 11.23 0.41
C ILE A 92 2.38 11.05 -0.84
N HIS A 93 1.61 12.06 -1.23
CA HIS A 93 0.86 12.06 -2.48
C HIS A 93 1.80 11.81 -3.66
N ASN A 94 2.88 12.58 -3.75
CA ASN A 94 3.88 12.43 -4.81
C ASN A 94 4.54 11.04 -4.78
N GLU A 95 4.80 10.49 -3.60
CA GLU A 95 5.38 9.15 -3.46
C GLU A 95 4.39 8.04 -3.89
N ILE A 96 3.11 8.16 -3.54
CA ILE A 96 2.05 7.25 -4.01
C ILE A 96 1.97 7.30 -5.53
N GLU A 97 1.88 8.50 -6.12
CA GLU A 97 1.83 8.66 -7.58
C GLU A 97 3.06 8.07 -8.26
N ARG A 98 4.25 8.26 -7.68
CA ARG A 98 5.50 7.67 -8.19
C ARG A 98 5.46 6.14 -8.15
N LEU A 99 5.05 5.54 -7.03
CA LEU A 99 4.96 4.09 -6.88
C LEU A 99 3.89 3.50 -7.81
N ILE A 100 2.71 4.11 -7.87
CA ILE A 100 1.63 3.74 -8.78
C ILE A 100 2.09 3.86 -10.24
N GLY A 101 2.83 4.91 -10.60
CA GLY A 101 3.36 5.07 -11.95
C GLY A 101 4.36 3.97 -12.35
N ILE A 102 5.25 3.56 -11.44
CA ILE A 102 6.16 2.43 -11.67
C ILE A 102 5.38 1.14 -11.86
N TRP A 103 4.44 0.87 -10.96
CA TRP A 103 3.62 -0.32 -10.98
C TRP A 103 2.72 -0.40 -12.20
N GLY A 104 2.09 0.71 -12.57
CA GLY A 104 1.23 0.83 -13.74
C GLY A 104 1.98 0.49 -15.03
N ARG A 105 3.23 0.95 -15.19
CA ARG A 105 4.06 0.56 -16.34
C ARG A 105 4.31 -0.94 -16.41
N VAL A 106 4.48 -1.61 -15.27
CA VAL A 106 4.65 -3.07 -15.23
C VAL A 106 3.37 -3.78 -15.65
N LEU A 107 2.22 -3.35 -15.12
CA LEU A 107 0.93 -3.91 -15.51
C LEU A 107 0.62 -3.70 -17.00
N THR A 108 0.85 -2.49 -17.52
CA THR A 108 0.69 -2.20 -18.94
C THR A 108 1.62 -3.05 -19.81
N SER A 109 2.86 -3.27 -19.38
CA SER A 109 3.79 -4.15 -20.12
C SER A 109 3.29 -5.59 -20.17
N ILE A 110 2.81 -6.11 -19.05
CA ILE A 110 2.22 -7.45 -18.96
C ILE A 110 0.96 -7.58 -19.82
N SER A 111 0.13 -6.52 -19.87
CA SER A 111 -1.09 -6.53 -20.69
C SER A 111 -0.78 -6.62 -22.19
N TYR A 112 0.38 -6.12 -22.64
CA TYR A 112 0.87 -6.29 -24.01
C TYR A 112 1.53 -7.66 -24.25
N ILE A 113 2.35 -8.14 -23.31
CA ILE A 113 3.08 -9.42 -23.45
C ILE A 113 2.13 -10.61 -23.32
N LYS A 114 1.02 -10.45 -22.59
CA LYS A 114 0.02 -11.50 -22.34
C LYS A 114 0.56 -12.68 -21.53
N GLU A 115 1.64 -12.47 -20.79
CA GLU A 115 2.29 -13.48 -19.94
C GLU A 115 2.58 -12.92 -18.54
N VAL A 116 2.27 -13.71 -17.51
CA VAL A 116 2.63 -13.43 -16.12
C VAL A 116 3.54 -14.55 -15.61
N THR A 117 4.77 -14.19 -15.26
CA THR A 117 5.69 -15.11 -14.57
C THR A 117 5.51 -15.03 -13.05
N PRO A 118 5.91 -16.05 -12.27
CA PRO A 118 5.93 -15.96 -10.81
C PRO A 118 6.70 -14.75 -10.29
N ARG A 119 7.82 -14.39 -10.94
CA ARG A 119 8.61 -13.20 -10.61
C ARG A 119 7.82 -11.92 -10.82
N SER A 120 7.12 -11.79 -11.94
CA SER A 120 6.29 -10.61 -12.23
C SER A 120 5.12 -10.52 -11.25
N GLN A 121 4.49 -11.65 -10.92
CA GLN A 121 3.42 -11.73 -9.93
C GLN A 121 3.88 -11.25 -8.55
N ASP A 122 4.98 -11.78 -8.02
CA ASP A 122 5.53 -11.37 -6.73
C ASP A 122 5.87 -9.88 -6.70
N TYR A 123 6.43 -9.37 -7.80
CA TYR A 123 6.72 -7.95 -7.93
C TYR A 123 5.45 -7.09 -7.87
N ILE A 124 4.39 -7.45 -8.60
CA ILE A 124 3.11 -6.73 -8.61
C ILE A 124 2.46 -6.74 -7.22
N VAL A 125 2.43 -7.92 -6.59
CA VAL A 125 1.79 -8.10 -5.27
C VAL A 125 2.52 -7.28 -4.20
N SER A 126 3.85 -7.16 -4.28
CA SER A 126 4.66 -6.40 -3.32
C SER A 126 4.27 -4.91 -3.17
N PHE A 127 3.51 -4.35 -4.12
CA PHE A 127 3.09 -2.95 -4.06
C PHE A 127 2.06 -2.68 -2.99
N GLY A 128 1.26 -3.67 -2.60
CA GLY A 128 0.30 -3.50 -1.51
C GLY A 128 1.00 -3.07 -0.21
N GLU A 129 2.05 -3.80 0.18
CA GLU A 129 2.87 -3.48 1.35
C GLU A 129 3.67 -2.19 1.16
N LYS A 130 4.28 -1.95 -0.02
CA LYS A 130 5.05 -0.73 -0.27
C LYS A 130 4.20 0.52 -0.07
N LEU A 131 3.03 0.58 -0.71
CA LEU A 131 2.10 1.72 -0.58
C LEU A 131 1.64 1.89 0.87
N SER A 132 1.26 0.78 1.52
CA SER A 132 0.78 0.82 2.91
C SER A 132 1.89 1.30 3.86
N SER A 133 3.11 0.77 3.75
CA SER A 133 4.23 1.18 4.60
C SER A 133 4.59 2.66 4.45
N SER A 134 4.60 3.18 3.21
CA SER A 134 4.91 4.60 2.94
C SER A 134 3.88 5.52 3.60
N ILE A 135 2.60 5.16 3.56
CA ILE A 135 1.52 5.94 4.17
C ILE A 135 1.56 5.85 5.70
N ILE A 136 1.71 4.64 6.25
CA ILE A 136 1.62 4.45 7.70
C ILE A 136 2.84 5.02 8.43
N CYS A 137 4.00 5.09 7.78
CA CYS A 137 5.18 5.70 8.38
C CYS A 137 4.94 7.17 8.78
N THR A 138 4.01 7.87 8.14
CA THR A 138 3.79 9.31 8.39
C THR A 138 2.91 9.63 9.58
N VAL A 139 2.31 8.62 10.21
CA VAL A 139 1.39 8.81 11.35
C VAL A 139 2.01 8.40 12.70
N LEU A 140 3.23 7.85 12.68
CA LEU A 140 4.02 7.58 13.89
C LEU A 140 4.68 8.87 14.38
#